data_AF-A0A6L8GE40-F1
#
_entry.id   AF-A0A6L8GE40-F1
#
_cell.length_a   1.000
_cell.length_b   1.000
_cell.length_c   1.000
_cell.angle_alpha   90.00
_cell.angle_beta   90.00
_cell.angle_gamma   90.00
#
_symmetry.space_group_name_H-M   'P 1'
#
loop_
_entity.id
_entity.type
_entity.pdbx_description
1 polymer ?
#
loop_
_entity_poly.entity_id
_entity_poly.type
_entity_poly.pdbx_seq_one_letter_code
_entity_poly.pdbx_strand_id
1 'polypeptide(L)'
;MRDLRVAAAVLALAACSAAPAFGQTPDAWEPPRMPDGRPDLQGVWVNNVATPLQRLPAMADRSHLSEEEVAALEERAERIFANGRSAFTTPEGAFRAALQDVETYNGESTSSSIGMIDITFTDRTSL
;
A
#
# COMPACT_ATOMS: atom_id res chain seq x y z
N MET A 1 32.46 7.83 45.02
CA MET A 1 32.32 8.34 43.61
C MET A 1 31.91 7.27 42.61
N ARG A 2 32.24 5.98 42.80
CA ARG A 2 31.77 4.88 41.92
C ARG A 2 30.27 4.59 42.11
N ASP A 3 29.80 4.63 43.35
CA ASP A 3 28.42 4.26 43.70
C ASP A 3 27.39 5.27 43.19
N LEU A 4 27.77 6.56 43.18
CA LEU A 4 26.94 7.65 42.64
C LEU A 4 26.77 7.56 41.11
N ARG A 5 27.77 7.01 40.41
CA ARG A 5 27.73 6.83 38.94
C ARG A 5 26.87 5.63 38.54
N VAL A 6 26.90 4.57 39.34
CA VAL A 6 26.04 3.39 39.14
C VAL A 6 24.58 3.76 39.39
N ALA A 7 24.30 4.50 40.47
CA ALA A 7 22.95 4.98 40.76
C ALA A 7 22.39 5.88 39.64
N ALA A 8 23.21 6.80 39.12
CA ALA A 8 22.81 7.66 38.00
C ALA A 8 22.57 6.88 36.71
N ALA A 9 23.36 5.85 36.42
CA ALA A 9 23.18 4.99 35.24
C ALA A 9 21.90 4.15 35.32
N VAL A 10 21.56 3.63 36.51
CA VAL A 10 20.31 2.88 36.72
C VAL A 10 19.09 3.79 36.58
N LEU A 11 19.16 5.01 37.10
CA LEU A 11 18.08 6.00 36.99
C LEU A 11 17.84 6.43 35.53
N ALA A 12 18.92 6.61 34.75
CA ALA A 12 18.84 6.95 33.33
C ALA A 12 18.25 5.81 32.49
N LEU A 13 18.58 4.56 32.79
CA LEU A 13 18.04 3.39 32.08
C LEU A 13 16.55 3.18 32.36
N ALA A 14 16.09 3.45 33.59
CA ALA A 14 14.68 3.42 33.97
C ALA A 14 13.86 4.57 33.36
N ALA A 15 14.48 5.72 33.07
CA ALA A 15 13.81 6.83 32.40
C ALA A 15 13.60 6.59 30.89
N CYS A 16 14.46 5.79 30.25
CA CYS A 16 14.35 5.45 28.83
C CYS A 16 13.32 4.34 28.51
N SER A 17 12.82 3.60 29.50
CA SER A 17 11.88 2.49 29.27
C SER A 17 10.40 2.92 29.16
N ALA A 18 10.09 4.20 29.39
CA ALA A 18 8.73 4.72 29.43
C ALA A 18 8.36 5.61 28.22
N ALA A 19 9.20 5.68 27.19
CA ALA A 19 8.81 6.36 25.95
C ALA A 19 7.69 5.56 25.28
N PRO A 20 6.48 6.12 25.11
CA PRO A 20 5.43 5.44 24.36
C PRO A 20 5.91 5.22 22.93
N ALA A 21 5.87 3.98 22.45
CA ALA A 21 6.13 3.69 21.05
C ALA A 21 5.03 4.37 20.20
N PHE A 22 5.44 5.11 19.17
CA PHE A 22 4.51 5.64 18.16
C PHE A 22 3.70 4.46 17.58
N GLY A 23 2.37 4.52 17.67
CA GLY A 23 1.45 3.45 17.26
C GLY A 23 0.67 2.76 18.40
N GLN A 24 0.92 3.12 19.66
CA GLN A 24 0.14 2.64 20.82
C GLN A 24 -1.09 3.52 21.12
N THR A 25 -1.84 3.94 20.11
CA THR A 25 -3.22 4.39 20.31
C THR A 25 -4.12 3.19 20.12
N PRO A 26 -4.64 2.56 21.19
CA PRO A 26 -5.71 1.62 21.06
C PRO A 26 -6.99 2.43 20.89
N ASP A 27 -7.26 2.90 19.67
CA ASP A 27 -8.65 2.81 19.25
C ASP A 27 -8.92 1.31 19.23
N ALA A 28 -9.48 0.80 20.33
CA ALA A 28 -9.79 -0.60 20.51
C ALA A 28 -10.95 -0.95 19.57
N TRP A 29 -10.63 -1.03 18.28
CA TRP A 29 -11.56 -1.44 17.26
C TRP A 29 -11.91 -2.89 17.52
N GLU A 30 -13.16 -3.14 17.86
CA GLU A 30 -13.69 -4.49 17.97
C GLU A 30 -14.42 -4.84 16.67
N PRO A 31 -14.04 -5.93 15.97
CA PRO A 31 -14.73 -6.32 14.76
C PRO A 31 -16.19 -6.69 15.08
N PRO A 32 -17.14 -6.40 14.17
CA PRO A 32 -18.48 -6.99 14.26
C PRO A 32 -18.37 -8.51 14.42
N ARG A 33 -19.30 -9.11 15.16
CA ARG A 33 -19.29 -10.56 15.44
C ARG A 33 -20.57 -11.23 14.95
N MET A 34 -20.43 -12.46 14.48
CA MET A 34 -21.52 -13.37 14.20
C MET A 34 -22.22 -13.80 15.51
N PRO A 35 -23.45 -14.37 15.44
CA PRO A 35 -24.13 -14.90 16.63
C PRO A 35 -23.35 -15.98 17.41
N ASP A 36 -22.41 -16.66 16.74
CA ASP A 36 -21.51 -17.66 17.36
C ASP A 36 -20.22 -17.06 17.95
N GLY A 37 -20.09 -15.73 17.94
CA GLY A 37 -18.99 -14.97 18.53
C GLY A 37 -17.74 -14.82 17.66
N ARG A 38 -17.68 -15.43 16.46
CA ARG A 38 -16.56 -15.22 15.53
C ARG A 38 -16.62 -13.85 14.85
N PRO A 39 -15.48 -13.26 14.44
CA PRO A 39 -15.49 -12.04 13.63
C PRO A 39 -16.33 -12.20 12.37
N ASP A 40 -17.18 -11.22 12.09
CA ASP A 40 -17.96 -11.13 10.86
C ASP A 40 -17.09 -10.51 9.76
N LEU A 41 -16.66 -11.34 8.80
CA LEU A 41 -15.86 -10.93 7.65
C LEU A 41 -16.70 -10.79 6.36
N GLN A 42 -18.03 -10.77 6.48
CA GLN A 42 -18.92 -10.55 5.35
C GLN A 42 -18.81 -9.11 4.83
N GLY A 43 -19.04 -8.93 3.53
CA GLY A 43 -19.00 -7.63 2.88
C GLY A 43 -18.34 -7.66 1.52
N VAL A 44 -18.12 -6.48 0.95
CA VAL A 44 -17.39 -6.29 -0.30
C VAL A 44 -15.97 -5.86 0.04
N TRP A 45 -15.01 -6.70 -0.34
CA TRP A 45 -13.59 -6.43 -0.14
C TRP A 45 -12.98 -6.00 -1.47
N VAL A 46 -12.34 -4.83 -1.48
CA VAL A 46 -11.69 -4.28 -2.67
C VAL A 46 -10.24 -3.97 -2.32
N ASN A 47 -9.33 -4.44 -3.17
CA ASN A 47 -7.98 -3.92 -3.24
C ASN A 47 -7.88 -3.10 -4.52
N ASN A 48 -7.69 -1.79 -4.36
CA ASN A 48 -7.55 -0.84 -5.46
C ASN A 48 -6.16 -0.19 -5.51
N VAL A 49 -5.18 -0.72 -4.78
CA VAL A 49 -3.82 -0.17 -4.74
C VAL A 49 -3.01 -0.78 -5.89
N ALA A 50 -2.46 0.07 -6.76
CA ALA A 50 -1.66 -0.33 -7.91
C ALA A 50 -0.35 -1.04 -7.52
N THR A 51 0.19 -0.74 -6.34
CA THR A 51 1.45 -1.31 -5.84
C THR A 51 1.43 -2.84 -5.94
N PRO A 52 2.39 -3.44 -6.68
CA PRO A 52 2.50 -4.89 -6.83
C PRO A 52 2.64 -5.62 -5.48
N LEU A 53 2.16 -6.86 -5.40
CA LEU A 53 2.41 -7.69 -4.22
C LEU A 53 3.91 -8.05 -4.09
N GLN A 54 4.57 -8.26 -5.23
CA GLN A 54 6.00 -8.56 -5.29
C GLN A 54 6.72 -7.47 -6.08
N ARG A 55 7.87 -7.02 -5.55
CA ARG A 55 8.67 -5.99 -6.20
C ARG A 55 9.11 -6.47 -7.58
N LEU A 56 8.82 -5.66 -8.60
CA LEU A 56 9.21 -5.97 -9.98
C LEU A 56 10.74 -5.90 -10.12
N PRO A 57 11.34 -6.71 -11.01
CA PRO A 57 12.79 -6.68 -11.25
C PRO A 57 13.33 -5.29 -11.60
N ALA A 58 12.56 -4.49 -12.36
CA ALA A 58 12.91 -3.11 -12.72
C ALA A 58 13.04 -2.17 -11.50
N MET A 59 12.51 -2.58 -10.35
CA MET A 59 12.52 -1.83 -9.11
C MET A 59 13.33 -2.52 -8.01
N ALA A 60 14.10 -3.57 -8.31
CA ALA A 60 14.72 -4.45 -7.29
C ALA A 60 15.42 -3.72 -6.13
N ASP A 61 16.22 -2.69 -6.44
CA ASP A 61 16.98 -1.91 -5.46
C ASP A 61 16.25 -0.64 -4.99
N ARG A 62 14.98 -0.49 -5.34
CA ARG A 62 14.17 0.71 -5.11
C ARG A 62 12.91 0.34 -4.35
N SER A 63 12.83 0.68 -3.06
CA SER A 63 11.62 0.47 -2.26
C SER A 63 10.55 1.54 -2.46
N HIS A 64 10.96 2.75 -2.87
CA HIS A 64 10.07 3.89 -3.07
C HIS A 64 10.27 4.57 -4.44
N LEU A 65 9.18 5.19 -4.90
CA LEU A 65 9.11 6.12 -6.02
C LEU A 65 9.12 7.55 -5.47
N SER A 66 9.61 8.51 -6.24
CA SER A 66 9.42 9.93 -5.94
C SER A 66 7.97 10.36 -6.20
N GLU A 67 7.57 11.52 -5.66
CA GLU A 67 6.24 12.09 -5.91
C GLU A 67 6.00 12.33 -7.41
N GLU A 68 7.03 12.78 -8.14
CA GLU A 68 6.95 13.00 -9.58
C GLU A 68 6.78 11.70 -10.36
N GLU A 69 7.43 10.62 -9.91
CA GLU A 69 7.25 9.30 -10.52
C GLU A 69 5.86 8.75 -10.26
N VAL A 70 5.29 8.94 -9.06
CA VAL A 70 3.90 8.56 -8.75
C VAL A 70 2.93 9.33 -9.65
N ALA A 71 3.06 10.66 -9.72
CA ALA A 71 2.21 11.49 -10.57
C ALA A 71 2.31 11.10 -12.05
N ALA A 72 3.52 10.77 -12.54
CA ALA A 72 3.70 10.29 -13.90
C ALA A 72 3.02 8.93 -14.15
N LEU A 73 3.00 8.03 -13.17
CA LEU A 73 2.28 6.75 -13.29
C LEU A 73 0.76 6.96 -13.29
N GLU A 74 0.25 7.88 -12.46
CA GLU A 74 -1.16 8.24 -12.41
C GLU A 74 -1.64 8.82 -13.76
N GLU A 75 -0.92 9.78 -14.31
CA GLU A 75 -1.23 10.39 -15.62
C GLU A 75 -1.25 9.35 -16.73
N ARG A 76 -0.26 8.45 -16.75
CA ARG A 76 -0.21 7.36 -17.74
C ARG A 76 -1.37 6.39 -17.57
N ALA A 77 -1.70 6.01 -16.33
CA ALA A 77 -2.82 5.13 -16.06
C ALA A 77 -4.14 5.76 -16.51
N GLU A 78 -4.37 7.04 -16.20
CA GLU A 78 -5.54 7.78 -16.67
C GLU A 78 -5.62 7.78 -18.21
N ARG A 79 -4.52 8.12 -18.89
CA ARG A 79 -4.44 8.09 -20.35
C ARG A 79 -4.75 6.71 -20.94
N ILE A 80 -4.25 5.64 -20.31
CA ILE A 80 -4.41 4.26 -20.79
C ILE A 80 -5.84 3.73 -20.57
N PHE A 81 -6.46 4.03 -19.42
CA PHE A 81 -7.66 3.32 -18.97
C PHE A 81 -8.94 4.16 -18.95
N ALA A 82 -8.89 5.50 -18.94
CA ALA A 82 -10.09 6.34 -18.73
C ALA A 82 -11.14 6.27 -19.86
N ASN A 83 -10.75 5.91 -21.08
CA ASN A 83 -11.62 5.99 -22.26
C ASN A 83 -12.23 4.64 -22.71
N GLY A 84 -11.98 3.56 -21.99
CA GLY A 84 -12.55 2.25 -22.32
C GLY A 84 -11.89 1.52 -23.50
N ARG A 85 -10.80 2.05 -24.10
CA ARG A 85 -10.10 1.41 -25.23
C ARG A 85 -9.21 0.24 -24.80
N SER A 86 -8.71 0.27 -23.58
CA SER A 86 -7.88 -0.80 -23.00
C SER A 86 -8.75 -1.93 -22.47
N ALA A 87 -8.23 -3.16 -22.43
CA ALA A 87 -8.86 -4.28 -21.74
C ALA A 87 -8.93 -4.02 -20.22
N PHE A 88 -9.96 -4.56 -19.56
CA PHE A 88 -10.02 -4.54 -18.09
C PHE A 88 -8.82 -5.29 -17.50
N THR A 89 -8.20 -4.76 -16.44
CA THR A 89 -7.04 -5.37 -15.78
C THR A 89 -7.07 -5.21 -14.25
N THR A 90 -6.15 -5.88 -13.57
CA THR A 90 -5.95 -5.75 -12.11
C THR A 90 -5.20 -4.45 -11.78
N PRO A 91 -5.26 -3.96 -10.52
CA PRO A 91 -4.44 -2.81 -10.10
C PRO A 91 -2.95 -2.96 -10.42
N GLU A 92 -2.37 -4.14 -10.17
CA GLU A 92 -0.99 -4.44 -10.53
C GLU A 92 -0.77 -4.42 -12.05
N GLY A 93 -1.73 -4.89 -12.84
CA GLY A 93 -1.69 -4.81 -14.30
C GLY A 93 -1.65 -3.37 -14.80
N ALA A 94 -2.45 -2.48 -14.17
CA ALA A 94 -2.43 -1.05 -14.46
C ALA A 94 -1.09 -0.41 -14.10
N PHE A 95 -0.50 -0.78 -12.95
CA PHE A 95 0.85 -0.34 -12.57
C PHE A 95 1.89 -0.72 -13.63
N ARG A 96 1.88 -1.98 -14.09
CA ARG A 96 2.82 -2.44 -15.13
C ARG A 96 2.59 -1.72 -16.45
N ALA A 97 1.34 -1.50 -16.85
CA ALA A 97 0.99 -0.80 -18.08
C ALA A 97 1.48 0.67 -18.05
N ALA A 98 1.26 1.38 -16.93
CA ALA A 98 1.76 2.74 -16.73
C ALA A 98 3.29 2.80 -16.65
N LEU A 99 3.93 1.81 -16.02
CA LEU A 99 5.39 1.71 -15.96
C LEU A 99 6.00 1.49 -17.36
N GLN A 100 5.33 0.71 -18.20
CA GLN A 100 5.72 0.44 -19.60
C GLN A 100 5.29 1.54 -20.57
N ASP A 101 4.52 2.53 -20.10
CA ASP A 101 4.01 3.65 -20.89
C ASP A 101 3.30 3.23 -22.19
N VAL A 102 2.47 2.20 -22.11
CA VAL A 102 1.75 1.69 -23.30
C VAL A 102 0.72 2.70 -23.82
N GLU A 103 0.37 2.62 -25.09
CA GLU A 103 -0.72 3.42 -25.66
C GLU A 103 -2.10 2.83 -25.33
N THR A 104 -2.23 1.51 -25.45
CA THR A 104 -3.46 0.77 -25.15
C THR A 104 -3.07 -0.57 -24.54
N TYR A 105 -3.65 -0.90 -23.40
CA TYR A 105 -3.42 -2.17 -22.74
C TYR A 105 -4.30 -3.26 -23.37
N ASN A 106 -3.66 -4.25 -23.99
CA ASN A 106 -4.32 -5.44 -24.51
C ASN A 106 -4.20 -6.57 -23.49
N GLY A 107 -5.29 -7.30 -23.25
CA GLY A 107 -5.31 -8.41 -22.31
C GLY A 107 -6.47 -9.36 -22.58
N GLU A 108 -6.36 -10.58 -22.09
CA GLU A 108 -7.44 -11.58 -22.15
C GLU A 108 -8.53 -11.22 -21.14
N SER A 109 -9.45 -10.35 -21.58
CA SER A 109 -10.59 -9.92 -20.78
C SER A 109 -11.86 -9.94 -21.62
N THR A 110 -12.98 -10.25 -20.97
CA THR A 110 -14.32 -10.15 -21.58
C THR A 110 -14.90 -8.73 -21.44
N SER A 111 -14.20 -7.82 -20.76
CA SER A 111 -14.61 -6.44 -20.53
C SER A 111 -13.49 -5.45 -20.86
N SER A 112 -13.86 -4.19 -21.02
CA SER A 112 -12.91 -3.09 -21.20
C SER A 112 -12.66 -2.32 -19.90
N SER A 113 -11.68 -1.44 -19.97
CA SER A 113 -11.27 -0.52 -18.92
C SER A 113 -12.38 0.39 -18.41
N ILE A 114 -13.50 0.51 -19.13
CA ILE A 114 -14.68 1.24 -18.65
C ILE A 114 -15.29 0.64 -17.38
N GLY A 115 -15.07 -0.66 -17.14
CA GLY A 115 -15.54 -1.35 -15.93
C GLY A 115 -14.53 -1.36 -14.79
N MET A 116 -13.36 -0.73 -14.96
CA MET A 116 -12.36 -0.64 -13.89
C MET A 116 -12.81 0.37 -12.84
N ILE A 117 -12.54 0.05 -11.58
CA ILE A 117 -12.65 0.99 -10.47
C ILE A 117 -11.42 1.90 -10.44
N ASP A 118 -11.51 3.01 -9.71
CA ASP A 118 -10.37 3.90 -9.50
C ASP A 118 -9.20 3.17 -8.83
N ILE A 119 -8.01 3.33 -9.41
CA ILE A 119 -6.78 2.69 -8.96
C ILE A 119 -5.91 3.75 -8.28
N THR A 120 -5.48 3.45 -7.06
CA THR A 120 -4.62 4.34 -6.26
C THR A 120 -3.16 3.96 -6.45
N PHE A 121 -2.33 4.92 -6.87
CA PHE A 121 -0.88 4.77 -6.88
C PHE A 121 -0.31 5.24 -5.54
N THR A 122 0.69 4.52 -5.04
CA THR A 122 1.43 4.92 -3.83
C THR A 122 2.90 4.96 -4.17
N ASP A 123 3.70 5.54 -3.27
CA ASP A 123 5.14 5.62 -3.42
C ASP A 123 5.82 4.24 -3.28
N ARG A 124 5.14 3.19 -2.82
CA ARG A 124 5.73 1.87 -2.61
C ARG A 124 5.84 1.06 -3.90
N THR A 125 6.97 0.38 -4.07
CA THR A 125 7.22 -0.56 -5.19
C THR A 125 6.80 -2.00 -4.92
N SER A 126 6.41 -2.31 -3.67
CA SER A 126 5.74 -3.56 -3.28
C SER A 126 4.91 -3.40 -1.99
N LEU A 127 3.91 -4.27 -1.78
CA LEU A 127 3.10 -4.30 -0.56
C LEU A 127 3.83 -4.84 0.67
#